data_AF-A0A6J6P9G1-F1
#
_entry.id   AF-A0A6J6P9G1-F1
#
_cell.length_a   1.000
_cell.length_b   1.000
_cell.length_c   1.000
_cell.angle_alpha   90.00
_cell.angle_beta   90.00
_cell.angle_gamma   90.00
#
_symmetry.space_group_name_H-M   'P 1'
#
loop_
_entity.id
_entity.type
_entity.pdbx_description
1 polymer ?
#
loop_
_entity_poly.entity_id
_entity_poly.type
_entity_poly.pdbx_seq_one_letter_code
_entity_poly.pdbx_strand_id
1 'polypeptide(L)'
;MAKSASITETIQDLWDLLVSYARQETIDPLRNIVRYLAFGVGGMVVVTLGVFLLGLSALRALQTQTGDVFAGFWSWVPYIIVALIFGGLVAFSLSRIGKGGVGTRPATSSQKGKK
;
A
#
# COMPACT_ATOMS: atom_id res chain seq x y z
N MET A 1 59.53 6.53 13.80
CA MET A 1 58.21 6.72 14.45
C MET A 1 57.12 7.03 13.41
N ALA A 2 56.96 6.19 12.38
CA ALA A 2 56.02 6.48 11.26
C ALA A 2 54.88 5.46 11.10
N LYS A 3 54.75 4.47 12.00
CA LYS A 3 53.83 3.34 11.83
C LYS A 3 52.43 3.57 12.44
N SER A 4 52.26 4.56 13.31
CA SER A 4 50.98 4.85 13.97
C SER A 4 50.07 5.75 13.13
N ALA A 5 50.64 6.70 12.38
CA ALA A 5 49.88 7.57 11.47
C ALA A 5 49.18 6.76 10.36
N SER A 6 49.85 5.75 9.80
CA SER A 6 49.33 4.94 8.70
C SER A 6 48.19 3.99 9.10
N ILE A 7 48.18 3.48 10.34
CA ILE A 7 47.13 2.55 10.79
C ILE A 7 45.81 3.29 11.00
N THR A 8 45.86 4.48 11.59
CA THR A 8 44.67 5.34 11.76
C THR A 8 44.10 5.77 10.42
N GLU A 9 44.96 6.14 9.46
CA GLU A 9 44.58 6.49 8.09
C GLU A 9 43.93 5.29 7.36
N THR A 10 44.51 4.09 7.48
CA THR A 10 43.93 2.87 6.92
C THR A 10 42.54 2.55 7.52
N ILE A 11 42.36 2.76 8.83
CA ILE A 11 41.07 2.54 9.49
C ILE A 11 40.03 3.57 8.99
N GLN A 12 40.43 4.81 8.76
CA GLN A 12 39.55 5.85 8.19
C GLN A 12 39.14 5.50 6.75
N ASP A 13 40.09 5.05 5.93
CA ASP A 13 39.80 4.63 4.55
C ASP A 13 38.83 3.44 4.49
N LEU A 14 39.03 2.44 5.36
CA LEU A 14 38.12 1.29 5.46
C LEU A 14 36.72 1.69 5.94
N TRP A 15 36.64 2.65 6.86
CA TRP A 15 35.38 3.18 7.34
C TRP A 15 34.62 3.93 6.24
N ASP A 16 35.31 4.78 5.49
CA ASP A 16 34.72 5.51 4.37
C ASP A 16 34.26 4.58 3.24
N LEU A 17 35.02 3.51 2.96
CA LEU A 17 34.61 2.44 2.05
C LEU A 17 33.36 1.70 2.55
N LEU A 18 33.30 1.36 3.83
CA LEU A 18 32.13 0.68 4.41
C LEU A 18 30.88 1.56 4.37
N VAL A 19 31.01 2.83 4.75
CA VAL A 19 29.91 3.80 4.75
C VAL A 19 29.44 4.08 3.31
N SER A 20 30.37 4.24 2.37
CA SER A 20 30.02 4.47 0.97
C SER A 20 29.34 3.26 0.33
N TYR A 21 29.78 2.04 0.63
CA TYR A 21 29.13 0.82 0.17
C TYR A 21 27.74 0.65 0.78
N ALA A 22 27.61 0.80 2.10
CA ALA A 22 26.32 0.75 2.78
C ALA A 22 25.35 1.79 2.19
N ARG A 23 25.85 2.98 1.85
CA ARG A 23 25.07 4.04 1.21
C ARG A 23 24.68 3.70 -0.23
N GLN A 24 25.56 3.11 -1.02
CA GLN A 24 25.24 2.68 -2.40
C GLN A 24 24.18 1.58 -2.40
N GLU A 25 24.37 0.57 -1.57
CA GLU A 25 23.48 -0.58 -1.53
C GLU A 25 22.11 -0.24 -0.90
N THR A 26 21.99 0.84 -0.12
CA THR A 26 20.73 1.22 0.54
C THR A 26 19.97 2.38 -0.11
N ILE A 27 20.65 3.35 -0.74
CA ILE A 27 19.95 4.51 -1.31
C ILE A 27 19.11 4.12 -2.53
N ASP A 28 19.64 3.28 -3.42
CA ASP A 28 18.91 2.84 -4.61
C ASP A 28 17.62 2.06 -4.27
N PRO A 29 17.64 1.07 -3.34
CA PRO A 29 16.40 0.43 -2.92
C PRO A 29 15.46 1.39 -2.17
N LEU A 30 16.00 2.29 -1.33
CA LEU A 30 15.18 3.26 -0.60
C LEU A 30 14.43 4.21 -1.54
N ARG A 31 15.09 4.68 -2.61
CA ARG A 31 14.47 5.56 -3.61
C ARG A 31 13.29 4.89 -4.30
N ASN A 32 13.40 3.59 -4.59
CA ASN A 32 12.29 2.82 -5.16
C ASN A 32 11.12 2.65 -4.19
N ILE A 33 11.40 2.40 -2.90
CA ILE A 33 10.36 2.32 -1.86
C ILE A 33 9.64 3.66 -1.72
N VAL A 34 10.38 4.77 -1.68
CA VAL A 34 9.79 6.12 -1.59
C VAL A 34 8.87 6.39 -2.77
N ARG A 35 9.27 6.03 -3.99
CA ARG A 35 8.43 6.21 -5.17
C ARG A 35 7.16 5.35 -5.10
N TYR A 36 7.28 4.08 -4.72
CA TYR A 36 6.13 3.20 -4.55
C TYR A 36 5.17 3.72 -3.48
N LEU A 37 5.70 4.15 -2.34
CA LEU A 37 4.92 4.74 -1.25
C LEU A 37 4.23 6.03 -1.69
N ALA A 38 4.90 6.91 -2.43
CA ALA A 38 4.32 8.13 -2.95
C ALA A 38 3.11 7.85 -3.85
N PHE A 39 3.22 6.86 -4.76
CA PHE A 39 2.08 6.42 -5.57
C PHE A 39 1.00 5.74 -4.73
N GLY A 40 1.36 4.98 -3.71
CA GLY A 40 0.42 4.35 -2.78
C GLY A 40 -0.40 5.39 -2.00
N VAL A 41 0.26 6.39 -1.43
CA VAL A 41 -0.38 7.49 -0.69
C VAL A 41 -1.22 8.35 -1.63
N GLY A 42 -0.69 8.71 -2.80
CA GLY A 42 -1.44 9.47 -3.80
C GLY A 42 -2.69 8.72 -4.27
N GLY A 43 -2.55 7.42 -4.53
CA GLY A 43 -3.66 6.54 -4.88
C GLY A 43 -4.70 6.45 -3.76
N MET A 44 -4.26 6.30 -2.50
CA MET A 44 -5.16 6.28 -1.34
C MET A 44 -5.98 7.57 -1.26
N VAL A 45 -5.35 8.73 -1.38
CA VAL A 45 -6.06 10.02 -1.32
C VAL A 45 -7.11 10.11 -2.42
N VAL A 46 -6.74 9.84 -3.67
CA VAL A 46 -7.66 9.92 -4.82
C VAL A 46 -8.81 8.92 -4.69
N VAL A 47 -8.52 7.67 -4.32
CA VAL A 47 -9.53 6.62 -4.17
C VAL A 47 -10.47 6.93 -3.00
N THR A 48 -9.94 7.32 -1.85
CA THR A 48 -10.76 7.69 -0.68
C THR A 48 -11.67 8.87 -1.00
N LEU A 49 -11.15 9.92 -1.66
CA LEU A 49 -11.96 11.05 -2.08
C LEU A 49 -13.04 10.65 -3.08
N GLY A 50 -12.69 9.87 -4.11
CA GLY A 50 -13.63 9.41 -5.12
C GLY A 50 -14.77 8.58 -4.52
N VAL A 51 -14.43 7.59 -3.69
CA VAL A 51 -15.41 6.75 -2.99
C VAL A 51 -16.29 7.58 -2.06
N PHE A 52 -15.70 8.53 -1.33
CA PHE A 52 -16.45 9.41 -0.43
C PHE A 52 -17.46 10.28 -1.18
N LEU A 53 -17.03 10.92 -2.28
CA LEU A 53 -17.90 11.73 -3.13
C LEU A 53 -19.01 10.90 -3.78
N LEU A 54 -18.71 9.67 -4.21
CA LEU A 54 -19.72 8.75 -4.73
C LEU A 54 -20.76 8.38 -3.65
N GLY A 55 -20.34 8.15 -2.40
CA GLY A 55 -21.28 7.91 -1.32
C GLY A 55 -22.17 9.10 -1.01
N LEU A 56 -21.62 10.32 -1.03
CA LEU A 56 -22.43 11.55 -0.89
C LEU A 56 -23.43 11.72 -2.04
N SER A 57 -22.99 11.47 -3.27
CA SER A 57 -23.85 11.51 -4.45
C SER A 57 -24.97 10.48 -4.37
N ALA A 58 -24.65 9.24 -3.98
CA ALA A 58 -25.63 8.17 -3.78
C ALA A 58 -26.64 8.52 -2.68
N LEU A 59 -26.16 9.00 -1.53
CA LEU A 59 -27.04 9.46 -0.45
C LEU A 59 -28.00 10.54 -0.92
N ARG A 60 -27.46 11.53 -1.65
CA ARG A 60 -28.26 12.63 -2.17
C ARG A 60 -29.26 12.14 -3.21
N ALA A 61 -28.87 11.25 -4.11
CA ALA A 61 -29.77 10.64 -5.08
C ALA A 61 -30.92 9.87 -4.39
N LEU A 62 -30.63 9.09 -3.34
CA LEU A 62 -31.67 8.42 -2.54
C LEU A 62 -32.61 9.41 -1.86
N GLN A 63 -32.14 10.58 -1.45
CA GLN A 63 -33.00 11.57 -0.80
C GLN A 63 -33.78 12.42 -1.81
N THR A 64 -33.23 12.70 -3.01
CA THR A 64 -33.87 13.61 -3.97
C THR A 64 -34.70 12.90 -5.03
N GLN A 65 -34.31 11.70 -5.47
CA GLN A 65 -35.01 10.98 -6.54
C GLN A 65 -36.15 10.12 -6.01
N THR A 66 -36.11 9.73 -4.73
CA THR A 66 -37.14 8.90 -4.10
C THR A 66 -38.24 9.72 -3.43
N GLY A 67 -38.20 11.05 -3.51
CA GLY A 67 -39.21 11.96 -2.98
C GLY A 67 -39.48 11.73 -1.48
N ASP A 68 -40.77 11.66 -1.11
CA ASP A 68 -41.21 11.53 0.28
C ASP A 68 -41.08 10.11 0.85
N VAL A 69 -40.61 9.11 0.07
CA VAL A 69 -40.49 7.71 0.52
C VAL A 69 -39.61 7.59 1.77
N PHE A 70 -38.58 8.42 1.88
CA PHE A 70 -37.69 8.45 3.05
C PHE A 70 -37.93 9.67 3.96
N ALA A 71 -39.06 10.36 3.85
CA ALA A 71 -39.40 11.47 4.72
C ALA A 71 -39.90 11.00 6.11
N GLY A 72 -39.89 11.90 7.09
CA GLY A 72 -40.40 11.64 8.44
C GLY A 72 -39.63 10.53 9.18
N PHE A 73 -40.35 9.50 9.65
CA PHE A 73 -39.78 8.42 10.44
C PHE A 73 -38.74 7.57 9.67
N TRP A 74 -38.79 7.54 8.34
CA TRP A 74 -37.89 6.74 7.50
C TRP A 74 -36.60 7.49 7.09
N SER A 75 -36.40 8.71 7.58
CA SER A 75 -35.25 9.57 7.20
C SER A 75 -33.89 8.98 7.52
N TRP A 76 -33.79 8.04 8.47
CA TRP A 76 -32.54 7.36 8.81
C TRP A 76 -32.12 6.29 7.79
N VAL A 77 -33.05 5.76 6.98
CA VAL A 77 -32.80 4.61 6.09
C VAL A 77 -31.77 4.90 4.99
N PRO A 78 -31.81 6.03 4.27
CA PRO A 78 -30.79 6.35 3.26
C PRO A 78 -29.36 6.32 3.82
N TYR A 79 -29.18 6.76 5.07
CA TYR A 79 -27.87 6.76 5.72
C TYR A 79 -27.38 5.34 6.03
N ILE A 80 -28.27 4.45 6.49
CA ILE A 80 -27.93 3.05 6.73
C ILE A 80 -27.57 2.34 5.43
N ILE A 81 -28.30 2.58 4.34
CA ILE A 81 -28.00 1.99 3.02
C ILE A 81 -26.57 2.37 2.59
N VAL A 82 -26.23 3.66 2.65
CA VAL A 82 -24.89 4.13 2.25
C VAL A 82 -23.80 3.62 3.21
N ALA A 83 -24.09 3.55 4.51
CA ALA A 83 -23.17 2.97 5.49
C ALA A 83 -22.88 1.49 5.21
N LEU A 84 -23.91 0.71 4.83
CA LEU A 84 -23.74 -0.70 4.44
C LEU A 84 -22.93 -0.84 3.15
N ILE A 85 -23.13 0.05 2.17
CA ILE A 85 -22.33 0.07 0.94
C ILE A 85 -20.86 0.30 1.26
N PHE A 86 -20.53 1.30 2.09
CA PHE A 86 -19.16 1.54 2.52
C PHE A 86 -18.59 0.39 3.35
N GLY A 87 -19.36 -0.17 4.28
CA GLY A 87 -18.96 -1.34 5.06
C GLY A 87 -18.65 -2.55 4.16
N GLY A 88 -19.49 -2.79 3.14
CA GLY A 88 -19.30 -3.81 2.13
C GLY A 88 -18.04 -3.59 1.29
N LEU A 89 -17.77 -2.34 0.89
CA LEU A 89 -16.56 -1.99 0.16
C LEU A 89 -15.29 -2.20 1.00
N VAL A 90 -15.33 -1.85 2.29
CA VAL A 90 -14.24 -2.12 3.23
C VAL A 90 -14.02 -3.62 3.38
N ALA A 91 -15.08 -4.40 3.62
CA ALA A 91 -15.00 -5.86 3.72
C ALA A 91 -14.43 -6.49 2.43
N PHE A 92 -14.88 -6.00 1.26
CA PHE A 92 -14.34 -6.42 -0.03
C PHE A 92 -12.86 -6.09 -0.16
N SER A 93 -12.44 -4.89 0.20
CA SER A 93 -11.03 -4.47 0.17
C SER A 93 -10.16 -5.35 1.08
N LEU A 94 -10.60 -5.60 2.32
CA LEU A 94 -9.93 -6.51 3.25
C LEU A 94 -9.82 -7.94 2.70
N SER A 95 -10.84 -8.42 1.99
CA SER A 95 -10.82 -9.75 1.36
C SER A 95 -9.75 -9.92 0.26
N ARG A 96 -9.18 -8.82 -0.24
CA ARG A 96 -8.17 -8.81 -1.31
C ARG A 96 -6.73 -8.74 -0.79
N ILE A 97 -6.52 -8.26 0.44
CA ILE A 97 -5.17 -8.05 1.01
C ILE A 97 -4.41 -9.37 1.22
N GLY A 98 -5.10 -10.50 1.42
CA GLY A 98 -4.46 -11.81 1.68
C GLY A 98 -4.38 -12.80 0.51
N LYS A 99 -4.97 -12.49 -0.67
CA LYS A 99 -5.06 -13.45 -1.79
C LYS A 99 -3.90 -13.35 -2.80
N GLY A 100 -3.03 -12.35 -2.66
CA GLY A 100 -1.78 -12.24 -3.41
C GLY A 100 -0.64 -12.92 -2.66
N GLY A 101 -0.61 -14.25 -2.65
CA GLY A 101 0.49 -15.00 -2.07
C GLY A 101 1.81 -14.65 -2.77
N VAL A 102 2.70 -13.98 -2.06
CA VAL A 102 4.10 -13.84 -2.44
C VAL A 102 4.71 -15.25 -2.46
N GLY A 103 4.89 -15.78 -3.68
CA GLY A 103 5.76 -16.92 -3.94
C GLY A 103 5.18 -18.31 -3.75
N THR A 104 4.08 -18.68 -4.42
CA THR A 104 3.96 -20.09 -4.86
C THR A 104 4.90 -20.28 -6.06
N ARG A 105 6.20 -20.47 -5.80
CA ARG A 105 7.10 -21.03 -6.82
C ARG A 105 6.47 -22.37 -7.24
N PRO A 106 6.18 -22.62 -8.52
CA PRO A 106 5.86 -23.96 -8.96
C PRO A 106 7.08 -24.82 -8.62
N ALA A 107 6.88 -25.84 -7.78
CA ALA A 107 7.92 -26.82 -7.49
C ALA A 107 8.39 -27.37 -8.85
N THR A 108 9.63 -27.04 -9.21
CA THR A 108 10.31 -27.62 -10.36
C THR A 108 10.19 -29.13 -10.25
N SER A 109 9.40 -29.72 -11.13
CA SER A 109 9.31 -31.16 -11.31
C SER A 109 10.71 -31.65 -11.69
N SER A 110 11.42 -32.18 -10.68
CA SER A 110 12.69 -32.86 -10.87
C SER A 110 12.48 -33.96 -11.89
N GLN A 111 13.14 -33.74 -13.03
CA GLN A 111 13.33 -34.60 -14.16
C GLN A 111 13.56 -36.05 -13.70
N LYS A 112 12.52 -36.86 -13.87
CA LYS A 112 12.55 -38.32 -13.69
C LYS A 112 13.61 -38.89 -14.63
N GLY A 113 14.80 -39.18 -14.09
CA GLY A 113 15.81 -39.99 -14.76
C GLY A 113 15.18 -41.31 -15.17
N LYS A 114 15.00 -41.48 -16.49
CA LYS A 114 14.70 -42.78 -17.07
C LYS A 114 15.96 -43.64 -16.91
N LYS A 115 15.83 -44.69 -16.12
CA LYS A 115 16.64 -45.89 -16.27
C LYS A 115 16.31 -46.56 -17.59
#